data_AF-A0A9N9PUJ7-F1
#
_entry.id   AF-A0A9N9PUJ7-F1
#
_cell.length_a   1.000
_cell.length_b   1.000
_cell.length_c   1.000
_cell.angle_alpha   90.00
_cell.angle_beta   90.00
_cell.angle_gamma   90.00
#
_symmetry.space_group_name_H-M   'P 1'
#
loop_
_entity.id
_entity.type
_entity.pdbx_description
1 polymer ?
#
loop_
_entity_poly.entity_id
_entity_poly.type
_entity_poly.pdbx_seq_one_letter_code
_entity_poly.pdbx_strand_id
1 'polypeptide(L)'
;MSPPSNQPKPHLLAWNPSPYTAIPNPQSDISLPESSHSQTPPHKLRTTLPFLLHLLFFTTYSTLFFTSQRQTNNLNPLGIPYTQKIFEVNTSLKHSSANLYAGDPSEELEAAWQKLLKNSNIRIPESEIKKLGRLDQSVRFTDGSGYFAQMSVYHHLHCIVLLPLLLPLL
;
A
#
# COMPACT_ATOMS: atom_id res chain seq x y z
N MET A 1 18.08 -4.29 63.25
CA MET A 1 17.57 -3.19 62.41
C MET A 1 17.36 -3.73 61.00
N SER A 2 16.11 -3.92 60.58
CA SER A 2 15.75 -4.28 59.20
C SER A 2 15.00 -3.11 58.56
N PRO A 3 15.22 -2.78 57.28
CA PRO A 3 14.52 -1.67 56.64
C PRO A 3 13.11 -2.09 56.18
N PRO A 4 12.10 -1.19 56.18
CA PRO A 4 10.78 -1.52 55.67
C PRO A 4 10.74 -1.43 54.13
N SER A 5 10.30 -2.53 53.52
CA SER A 5 9.91 -2.65 52.11
C SER A 5 8.66 -1.80 51.84
N ASN A 6 8.76 -0.84 50.94
CA ASN A 6 7.65 0.03 50.52
C ASN A 6 7.37 -0.25 49.04
N GLN A 7 6.39 -1.12 48.75
CA GLN A 7 5.90 -1.40 47.40
C GLN A 7 4.49 -0.83 47.25
N PRO A 8 4.20 -0.02 46.22
CA PRO A 8 2.88 0.56 46.01
C PRO A 8 1.89 -0.46 45.40
N LYS A 9 0.66 -0.49 45.93
CA LYS A 9 -0.48 -1.31 45.47
C LYS A 9 -1.03 -0.80 44.13
N PRO A 10 -1.43 -1.68 43.19
CA PRO A 10 -2.10 -1.27 41.96
C PRO A 10 -3.58 -0.92 42.20
N HIS A 11 -3.99 0.27 41.76
CA HIS A 11 -5.39 0.71 41.72
C HIS A 11 -6.12 0.04 40.56
N LEU A 12 -7.07 -0.84 40.88
CA LEU A 12 -8.04 -1.40 39.92
C LEU A 12 -9.16 -0.38 39.70
N LEU A 13 -9.28 0.14 38.48
CA LEU A 13 -10.40 0.96 38.05
C LEU A 13 -11.62 0.06 37.80
N ALA A 14 -12.57 0.08 38.72
CA ALA A 14 -13.86 -0.59 38.57
C ALA A 14 -14.77 0.19 37.60
N TRP A 15 -15.32 -0.53 36.63
CA TRP A 15 -16.29 -0.05 35.64
C TRP A 15 -17.65 0.23 36.32
N ASN A 16 -18.23 1.41 36.08
CA ASN A 16 -19.49 1.88 36.67
C ASN A 16 -20.62 1.92 35.62
N PRO A 17 -21.65 1.06 35.69
CA PRO A 17 -22.82 1.17 34.81
C PRO A 17 -23.83 2.22 35.30
N SER A 18 -24.28 3.04 34.34
CA SER A 18 -25.27 4.13 34.50
C SER A 18 -26.68 3.62 34.88
N PRO A 19 -27.50 4.38 35.65
CA PRO A 19 -28.80 3.92 36.12
C PRO A 19 -29.91 4.19 35.08
N TYR A 20 -30.48 3.13 34.49
CA TYR A 20 -31.75 3.23 33.77
C TYR A 20 -32.90 3.00 34.75
N THR A 21 -33.69 4.05 34.97
CA THR A 21 -34.94 4.07 35.72
C THR A 21 -36.01 3.23 35.03
N ALA A 22 -36.62 2.31 35.79
CA ALA A 22 -37.78 1.54 35.39
C ALA A 22 -39.03 2.44 35.33
N ILE A 23 -39.77 2.40 34.23
CA ILE A 23 -41.13 2.97 34.14
C ILE A 23 -42.14 1.80 34.23
N PRO A 24 -43.22 1.89 35.03
CA PRO A 24 -44.14 0.78 35.26
C PRO A 24 -45.08 0.56 34.07
N ASN A 25 -45.39 -0.71 33.81
CA ASN A 25 -46.44 -1.16 32.91
C ASN A 25 -47.80 -1.17 33.64
N PRO A 26 -48.82 -0.45 33.17
CA PRO A 26 -50.19 -0.67 33.58
C PRO A 26 -50.98 -1.27 32.41
N GLN A 27 -51.15 -2.59 32.42
CA GLN A 27 -52.27 -3.23 31.74
C GLN A 27 -53.51 -3.07 32.60
N SER A 28 -54.53 -2.39 32.11
CA SER A 28 -55.92 -2.70 32.42
C SER A 28 -56.86 -2.02 31.43
N ASP A 29 -57.49 -2.87 30.60
CA ASP A 29 -58.86 -2.82 30.11
C ASP A 29 -59.45 -1.49 29.62
N ILE A 30 -59.96 -1.48 28.38
CA ILE A 30 -61.37 -1.19 28.08
C ILE A 30 -61.64 -1.48 26.59
N SER A 31 -62.75 -2.16 26.38
CA SER A 31 -63.36 -2.68 25.15
C SER A 31 -63.59 -1.66 24.02
N LEU A 32 -63.53 -2.19 22.80
CA LEU A 32 -63.79 -1.56 21.49
C LEU A 32 -65.16 -0.85 21.39
N PRO A 33 -65.24 0.17 20.53
CA PRO A 33 -66.36 0.23 19.59
C PRO A 33 -65.91 0.31 18.11
N GLU A 34 -66.53 -0.56 17.34
CA GLU A 34 -66.92 -0.53 15.93
C GLU A 34 -66.36 0.58 14.98
N SER A 35 -65.68 0.09 13.94
CA SER A 35 -65.66 0.53 12.53
C SER A 35 -65.47 2.00 12.15
N SER A 36 -64.33 2.28 11.49
CA SER A 36 -64.27 3.26 10.40
C SER A 36 -63.39 2.74 9.27
N HIS A 37 -63.98 2.56 8.09
CA HIS A 37 -63.42 2.02 6.85
C HIS A 37 -61.96 2.44 6.56
N SER A 38 -61.02 1.50 6.68
CA SER A 38 -59.74 1.58 5.97
C SER A 38 -59.91 0.98 4.58
N GLN A 39 -59.91 1.82 3.55
CA GLN A 39 -59.84 1.37 2.17
C GLN A 39 -58.48 0.68 1.97
N THR A 40 -58.47 -0.66 1.96
CA THR A 40 -57.26 -1.42 1.62
C THR A 40 -56.98 -1.22 0.14
N PRO A 41 -55.76 -0.83 -0.27
CA PRO A 41 -55.42 -0.72 -1.69
C PRO A 41 -55.60 -2.08 -2.38
N PRO A 42 -55.98 -2.11 -3.67
CA PRO A 42 -56.32 -3.33 -4.38
C PRO A 42 -55.17 -4.34 -4.31
N HIS A 43 -55.48 -5.57 -3.88
CA HIS A 43 -54.55 -6.68 -3.61
C HIS A 43 -53.46 -6.86 -4.68
N LYS A 44 -53.76 -6.58 -5.96
CA LYS A 44 -52.79 -6.67 -7.08
C LYS A 44 -51.59 -5.72 -6.94
N LEU A 45 -51.77 -4.52 -6.38
CA LEU A 45 -50.69 -3.53 -6.21
C LEU A 45 -49.73 -3.92 -5.08
N ARG A 46 -50.22 -4.63 -4.05
CA ARG A 46 -49.42 -5.10 -2.92
C ARG A 46 -48.55 -6.30 -3.28
N THR A 47 -48.96 -7.13 -4.23
CA THR A 47 -48.20 -8.32 -4.65
C THR A 47 -47.14 -8.03 -5.71
N THR A 48 -47.33 -7.04 -6.58
CA THR A 48 -46.37 -6.70 -7.66
C THR A 48 -45.27 -5.71 -7.22
N LEU A 49 -45.54 -4.89 -6.21
CA LEU A 49 -44.58 -3.94 -5.64
C LEU A 49 -43.24 -4.57 -5.22
N PRO A 50 -43.19 -5.71 -4.49
CA PRO A 50 -41.90 -6.31 -4.13
C PRO A 50 -41.10 -6.74 -5.37
N PHE A 51 -41.75 -7.28 -6.40
CA PHE A 51 -41.06 -7.68 -7.64
C PHE A 51 -40.49 -6.47 -8.39
N LEU A 52 -41.22 -5.36 -8.46
CA LEU A 52 -40.72 -4.12 -9.06
C LEU A 52 -39.55 -3.53 -8.28
N LEU A 53 -39.62 -3.56 -6.94
CA LEU A 53 -38.51 -3.12 -6.09
C LEU A 53 -37.28 -4.00 -6.28
N HIS A 54 -37.43 -5.33 -6.29
CA HIS A 54 -36.31 -6.25 -6.54
C HIS A 54 -35.71 -6.06 -7.94
N LEU A 55 -36.54 -5.83 -8.97
CA LEU A 55 -36.07 -5.53 -10.32
C LEU A 55 -35.29 -4.22 -10.37
N LEU A 56 -35.76 -3.18 -9.66
CA LEU A 56 -35.07 -1.89 -9.55
C LEU A 56 -33.72 -2.03 -8.82
N PHE A 57 -33.69 -2.72 -7.67
CA PHE A 57 -32.43 -2.99 -6.96
C PHE A 57 -31.46 -3.84 -7.78
N PHE A 58 -31.94 -4.86 -8.49
CA PHE A 58 -31.11 -5.72 -9.31
C PHE A 58 -30.50 -4.98 -10.51
N THR A 59 -31.29 -4.14 -11.20
CA THR A 59 -30.82 -3.35 -12.34
C THR A 59 -29.83 -2.27 -11.91
N THR A 60 -30.11 -1.55 -10.82
CA THR A 60 -29.18 -0.55 -10.25
C THR A 60 -27.89 -1.21 -9.76
N TYR A 61 -27.97 -2.34 -9.06
CA TYR A 61 -26.79 -3.09 -8.62
C TYR A 61 -25.94 -3.60 -9.80
N SER A 62 -26.58 -4.20 -10.80
CA SER A 62 -25.89 -4.74 -11.98
C SER A 62 -25.18 -3.63 -12.74
N THR A 63 -25.85 -2.50 -12.98
CA THR A 63 -25.24 -1.36 -13.69
C THR A 63 -24.03 -0.79 -12.95
N LEU A 64 -24.09 -0.65 -11.61
CA LEU A 64 -22.94 -0.24 -10.80
C LEU A 64 -21.79 -1.26 -10.82
N PHE A 65 -22.10 -2.55 -10.77
CA PHE A 65 -21.08 -3.61 -10.82
C PHE A 65 -20.36 -3.64 -12.17
N PHE A 66 -21.09 -3.53 -13.29
CA PHE A 66 -20.49 -3.53 -14.63
C PHE A 66 -19.69 -2.25 -14.94
N THR A 67 -20.12 -1.08 -14.45
CA THR A 67 -19.32 0.16 -14.61
C THR A 67 -18.07 0.14 -13.73
N SER A 68 -18.15 -0.40 -12.51
CA SER A 68 -17.00 -0.58 -11.61
C SER A 68 -15.98 -1.58 -12.16
N GLN A 69 -16.42 -2.73 -12.68
CA GLN A 69 -15.53 -3.72 -13.32
C GLN A 69 -14.87 -3.19 -14.60
N ARG A 70 -15.55 -2.31 -15.36
CA ARG A 70 -14.92 -1.64 -16.51
C ARG A 70 -13.80 -0.70 -16.09
N GLN A 71 -13.89 -0.11 -14.90
CA GLN A 71 -12.86 0.77 -14.36
C GLN A 71 -11.64 0.00 -13.85
N THR A 72 -11.83 -1.19 -13.27
CA THR A 72 -10.72 -2.03 -12.76
C THR A 72 -9.90 -2.69 -13.87
N ASN A 73 -10.49 -2.94 -15.05
CA ASN A 73 -9.77 -3.60 -16.16
C ASN A 73 -8.58 -2.80 -16.74
N ASN A 74 -8.48 -1.50 -16.46
CA ASN A 74 -7.35 -0.67 -16.92
C ASN A 74 -6.35 -0.34 -15.80
N LEU A 75 -6.54 -0.92 -14.61
CA LEU A 75 -5.63 -0.76 -13.49
C LEU A 75 -4.75 -1.99 -13.37
N ASN A 76 -3.46 -1.80 -13.09
CA ASN A 76 -2.62 -2.91 -12.66
C ASN A 76 -3.11 -3.43 -11.28
N PRO A 77 -2.59 -4.58 -10.79
CA PRO A 77 -2.97 -5.12 -9.47
C PRO A 77 -2.76 -4.15 -8.29
N LEU A 78 -2.04 -3.05 -8.50
CA LEU A 78 -1.76 -2.00 -7.53
C LEU A 78 -2.67 -0.76 -7.69
N GLY A 79 -3.65 -0.78 -8.60
CA GLY A 79 -4.57 0.34 -8.80
C GLY A 79 -3.98 1.53 -9.56
N ILE A 80 -2.83 1.36 -10.21
CA ILE A 80 -2.13 2.41 -10.94
C ILE A 80 -2.47 2.31 -12.43
N PRO A 81 -2.96 3.38 -13.07
CA PRO A 81 -3.15 3.39 -14.52
C PRO A 81 -1.77 3.30 -15.18
N TYR A 82 -1.56 2.27 -16.02
CA TYR A 82 -0.34 2.14 -16.82
C TYR A 82 -0.70 2.16 -18.31
N THR A 83 0.08 2.88 -19.11
CA THR A 83 0.01 2.81 -20.57
C THR A 83 1.23 2.03 -21.05
N GLN A 84 1.02 0.86 -21.66
CA GLN A 84 2.11 0.15 -22.33
C GLN A 84 2.51 0.93 -23.58
N LYS A 85 3.65 1.60 -23.54
CA LYS A 85 4.30 2.12 -24.76
C LYS A 85 5.33 1.10 -25.22
N ILE A 86 5.08 0.48 -26.36
CA ILE A 86 6.07 -0.37 -27.04
C ILE A 86 7.04 0.60 -27.73
N PHE A 87 8.28 0.64 -27.26
CA PHE A 87 9.35 1.36 -27.93
C PHE A 87 10.00 0.40 -28.94
N GLU A 88 10.06 0.81 -30.20
CA GLU A 88 10.86 0.10 -31.18
C GLU A 88 12.34 0.35 -30.86
N VAL A 89 13.07 -0.71 -30.52
CA VAL A 89 14.49 -0.62 -30.23
C VAL A 89 15.21 -0.25 -31.51
N ASN A 90 15.88 0.91 -31.52
CA ASN A 90 16.70 1.31 -32.66
C ASN A 90 17.82 0.28 -32.87
N THR A 91 17.71 -0.51 -33.94
CA THR A 91 18.66 -1.58 -34.28
C THR A 91 20.04 -1.05 -34.62
N SER A 92 20.21 0.24 -34.93
CA SER A 92 21.53 0.85 -35.11
C SER A 92 22.35 0.86 -33.80
N LEU A 93 21.71 0.75 -32.63
CA LEU A 93 22.43 0.62 -31.36
C LEU A 93 23.12 -0.73 -31.21
N LYS A 94 22.69 -1.77 -31.94
CA LYS A 94 23.34 -3.10 -31.92
C LYS A 94 24.80 -3.08 -32.38
N HIS A 95 25.20 -2.09 -33.18
CA HIS A 95 26.59 -1.93 -33.63
C HIS A 95 27.35 -0.83 -32.90
N SER A 96 26.71 -0.17 -31.92
CA SER A 96 27.34 0.86 -31.11
C SER A 96 27.98 0.26 -29.86
N SER A 97 28.94 0.96 -29.24
CA SER A 97 29.47 0.60 -27.92
C SER A 97 28.40 0.54 -26.82
N ALA A 98 27.20 1.08 -27.05
CA ALA A 98 26.06 0.92 -26.15
C ALA A 98 25.57 -0.54 -26.09
N ASN A 99 25.84 -1.38 -27.10
CA ASN A 99 25.52 -2.81 -27.07
C ASN A 99 26.37 -3.58 -26.03
N LEU A 100 27.50 -3.01 -25.57
CA LEU A 100 28.27 -3.62 -24.48
C LEU A 100 27.52 -3.57 -23.13
N TYR A 101 26.61 -2.61 -22.97
CA TYR A 101 25.86 -2.36 -21.74
C TYR A 101 24.35 -2.56 -21.90
N ALA A 102 23.90 -3.04 -23.06
CA ALA A 102 22.49 -3.24 -23.40
C ALA A 102 22.30 -4.51 -24.23
N GLY A 103 21.19 -5.21 -24.04
CA GLY A 103 20.90 -6.46 -24.73
C GLY A 103 20.37 -7.51 -23.77
N ASP A 104 20.30 -8.74 -24.25
CA ASP A 104 19.90 -9.88 -23.44
C ASP A 104 20.98 -10.19 -22.37
N PRO A 105 20.60 -10.72 -21.19
CA PRO A 105 21.55 -11.11 -20.15
C PRO A 105 22.62 -12.05 -20.72
N SER A 106 23.89 -11.68 -20.56
CA SER A 106 25.04 -12.47 -21.01
C SER A 106 26.22 -12.26 -20.07
N GLU A 107 27.15 -13.22 -20.04
CA GLU A 107 28.37 -13.12 -19.23
C GLU A 107 29.23 -11.91 -19.62
N GLU A 108 29.28 -11.56 -20.91
CA GLU A 108 30.02 -10.41 -21.42
C GLU A 108 29.41 -9.09 -20.93
N LEU A 109 28.08 -8.97 -20.99
CA LEU A 109 27.34 -7.81 -20.50
C LEU A 109 27.56 -7.61 -18.99
N GLU A 110 27.46 -8.70 -18.21
CA GLU A 110 27.71 -8.66 -16.78
C GLU A 110 29.15 -8.26 -16.47
N ALA A 111 30.13 -8.85 -17.15
CA ALA A 111 31.54 -8.50 -16.97
C ALA A 111 31.83 -7.03 -17.31
N ALA A 112 31.18 -6.48 -18.34
CA ALA A 112 31.29 -5.07 -18.69
C ALA A 112 30.71 -4.17 -17.59
N TRP A 113 29.53 -4.47 -17.06
CA TRP A 113 28.93 -3.73 -15.95
C TRP A 113 29.75 -3.82 -14.67
N GLN A 114 30.25 -5.01 -14.30
CA GLN A 114 31.15 -5.20 -13.17
C GLN A 114 32.43 -4.38 -13.32
N LYS A 115 33.01 -4.35 -14.53
CA LYS A 115 34.19 -3.53 -14.83
C LYS A 115 33.91 -2.03 -14.70
N LEU A 116 32.74 -1.58 -15.16
CA LEU A 116 32.32 -0.17 -15.07
C LEU A 116 32.10 0.27 -13.62
N LEU A 117 31.53 -0.60 -12.77
CA LEU A 117 31.15 -0.28 -11.39
C LEU A 117 32.23 -0.62 -10.34
N LYS A 118 33.32 -1.29 -10.74
CA LYS A 118 34.38 -1.80 -9.84
C LYS A 118 34.89 -0.78 -8.82
N ASN A 119 35.05 0.47 -9.23
CA ASN A 119 35.61 1.54 -8.38
C ASN A 119 34.55 2.56 -7.94
N SER A 120 33.29 2.15 -7.87
CA SER A 120 32.18 3.01 -7.42
C SER A 120 32.29 3.39 -5.95
N ASN A 121 32.90 2.51 -5.13
CA ASN A 121 33.16 2.74 -3.73
C ASN A 121 34.45 3.55 -3.55
N ILE A 122 34.32 4.76 -3.01
CA ILE A 122 35.42 5.70 -2.80
C ILE A 122 35.68 5.80 -1.30
N ARG A 123 36.96 5.73 -0.93
CA ARG A 123 37.43 6.00 0.43
C ARG A 123 37.88 7.46 0.52
N ILE A 124 37.27 8.22 1.42
CA ILE A 124 37.60 9.63 1.66
C ILE A 124 38.28 9.75 3.03
N PRO A 125 39.44 10.43 3.13
CA PRO A 125 40.09 10.66 4.41
C PRO A 125 39.27 11.62 5.28
N GLU A 126 39.44 11.50 6.60
CA GLU A 126 38.70 12.30 7.58
C GLU A 126 38.82 13.81 7.37
N SER A 127 40.00 14.29 6.96
CA SER A 127 40.26 15.70 6.67
C SER A 127 39.33 16.26 5.59
N GLU A 128 38.97 15.46 4.59
CA GLU A 128 38.10 15.89 3.49
C GLU A 128 36.62 15.81 3.89
N ILE A 129 36.18 14.74 4.57
CA ILE A 129 34.81 14.66 5.09
C ILE A 129 34.51 15.79 6.09
N LYS A 130 35.51 16.18 6.89
CA LYS A 130 35.39 17.31 7.81
C LYS A 130 35.14 18.62 7.09
N LYS A 131 35.81 18.86 5.96
CA LYS A 131 35.56 20.05 5.10
C LYS A 131 34.16 20.04 4.51
N LEU A 132 33.62 18.86 4.20
CA LEU A 132 32.24 18.71 3.74
C LEU A 132 31.20 18.91 4.86
N GLY A 133 31.61 18.91 6.12
CA GLY A 133 30.70 19.04 7.27
C GLY A 133 29.79 17.83 7.45
N ARG A 134 30.25 16.61 7.08
CA ARG A 134 29.42 15.39 7.07
C ARG A 134 29.97 14.27 7.96
N LEU A 135 30.79 14.57 8.95
CA LEU A 135 31.42 13.54 9.81
C LEU A 135 30.39 12.67 10.54
N ASP A 136 29.29 13.28 11.00
CA ASP A 136 28.17 12.66 11.70
C ASP A 136 27.24 11.84 10.78
N GLN A 137 27.22 12.17 9.49
CA GLN A 137 26.37 11.52 8.47
C GLN A 137 27.13 10.49 7.62
N SER A 138 28.44 10.35 7.81
CA SER A 138 29.29 9.50 6.99
C SER A 138 29.59 8.18 7.68
N VAL A 139 29.67 7.10 6.91
CA VAL A 139 30.03 5.78 7.41
C VAL A 139 31.55 5.65 7.46
N ARG A 140 32.11 5.43 8.65
CA ARG A 140 33.56 5.23 8.85
C ARG A 140 33.93 3.75 8.63
N PHE A 141 35.09 3.50 8.02
CA PHE A 141 35.64 2.15 7.94
C PHE A 141 36.15 1.67 9.30
N THR A 142 36.04 0.36 9.57
CA THR A 142 36.40 -0.27 10.84
C THR A 142 37.90 -0.21 11.15
N ASP A 143 38.73 -0.18 10.12
CA ASP A 143 40.19 -0.01 10.20
C ASP A 143 40.63 1.44 10.46
N GLY A 144 39.68 2.39 10.53
CA GLY A 144 39.95 3.81 10.72
C GLY A 144 40.59 4.52 9.52
N SER A 145 40.69 3.86 8.37
CA SER A 145 41.34 4.38 7.15
C SER A 145 40.60 5.54 6.47
N GLY A 146 39.38 5.85 6.91
CA GLY A 146 38.57 6.95 6.39
C GLY A 146 37.09 6.63 6.40
N TYR A 147 36.36 7.24 5.46
CA TYR A 147 34.92 7.16 5.33
C TYR A 147 34.52 6.65 3.94
N PHE A 148 33.42 5.93 3.90
CA PHE A 148 32.79 5.46 2.68
C PHE A 148 32.06 6.60 1.97
N ALA A 149 32.23 6.69 0.66
CA ALA A 149 31.48 7.57 -0.21
C ALA A 149 31.25 6.93 -1.59
N GLN A 150 30.24 7.44 -2.29
CA GLN A 150 29.94 7.05 -3.67
C GLN A 150 29.49 8.30 -4.44
N MET A 151 29.85 8.37 -5.72
CA MET A 151 29.39 9.44 -6.60
C MET A 151 27.93 9.19 -7.03
N SER A 152 27.12 10.26 -7.13
CA SER A 152 25.71 10.15 -7.54
C SER A 152 25.52 9.46 -8.88
N VAL A 153 26.47 9.58 -9.82
CA VAL A 153 26.42 8.85 -11.10
C VAL A 153 26.35 7.34 -10.92
N TYR A 154 27.11 6.78 -9.96
CA TYR A 154 27.06 5.35 -9.67
C TYR A 154 25.74 4.95 -9.00
N HIS A 155 25.11 5.86 -8.24
CA HIS A 155 23.76 5.66 -7.73
C HIS A 155 22.73 5.59 -8.88
N HIS A 156 22.87 6.39 -9.93
CA HIS A 156 21.97 6.25 -11.08
C HIS A 156 22.21 4.95 -11.85
N LEU A 157 23.47 4.54 -12.01
CA LEU A 157 23.83 3.34 -12.79
C LEU A 157 23.42 2.03 -12.09
N HIS A 158 23.61 1.87 -10.78
CA HIS A 158 23.23 0.61 -10.11
C HIS A 158 21.71 0.32 -10.17
N CYS A 159 20.87 1.36 -10.23
CA CYS A 159 19.42 1.21 -10.39
C CYS A 159 19.03 0.62 -11.75
N ILE A 160 19.82 0.89 -12.79
CA ILE A 160 19.61 0.34 -14.13
C ILE A 160 20.05 -1.13 -14.17
N VAL A 161 21.13 -1.47 -13.44
CA VAL A 161 21.71 -2.83 -13.37
C VAL A 161 20.90 -3.79 -12.50
N LEU A 162 20.09 -3.31 -11.56
CA LEU A 162 19.29 -4.19 -10.69
C LEU A 162 18.20 -4.97 -11.46
N LEU A 163 17.76 -4.46 -12.61
CA LEU A 163 16.68 -5.07 -13.41
C LEU A 163 17.09 -6.40 -14.09
N PRO A 164 18.26 -6.52 -14.73
CA PRO A 164 18.67 -7.78 -15.37
C PRO A 164 19.13 -8.88 -14.41
N LEU A 165 19.72 -8.54 -13.26
CA LEU A 165 20.36 -9.52 -12.36
C LEU A 165 19.39 -10.28 -11.43
N LEU A 166 18.17 -9.78 -11.23
CA LEU A 166 17.16 -10.42 -10.36
C LEU A 166 16.24 -11.40 -11.09
N LEU A 167 16.32 -11.49 -12.42
CA LEU A 167 15.45 -12.36 -13.21
C LEU A 167 15.70 -13.89 -13.09
N PRO A 168 16.90 -14.42 -12.75
CA PRO A 168 17.10 -15.87 -12.71
C PRO A 168 16.66 -16.54 -11.39
N LEU A 169 15.96 -15.83 -10.49
CA LEU A 169 15.53 -16.34 -9.18
C LEU A 169 14.00 -16.32 -8.94
N LEU A 170 13.20 -16.15 -9.99
CA LEU A 170 11.73 -16.28 -9.97
C LEU A 170 11.29 -17.27 -11.06
#